data_AF-A0A967MI85-F1
#
_entry.id   AF-A0A967MI85-F1
#
_cell.length_a   1.000
_cell.length_b   1.000
_cell.length_c   1.000
_cell.angle_alpha   90.00
_cell.angle_beta   90.00
_cell.angle_gamma   90.00
#
_symmetry.space_group_name_H-M   'P 1'
#
loop_
_entity.id
_entity.type
_entity.pdbx_description
1 polymer ?
#
loop_
_entity_poly.entity_id
_entity_poly.type
_entity_poly.pdbx_seq_one_letter_code
_entity_poly.pdbx_strand_id
1 'polypeptide(L)'
;PDLYVTNWGPNRLYRNNGDGTFTDVATGAGVAGSDWSTSATWTDADLDGDLDLYVTNYVDFGFDRYPARGEKPANAEPCVWRGLEIFCGPRNLEPSADRFYRNDG
;
A
#
# COMPACT_ATOMS: atom_id res chain seq x y z
N PRO A 1 -14.19 -17.53 -0.73
CA PRO A 1 -13.98 -16.07 -0.86
C PRO A 1 -12.58 -15.79 -1.40
N ASP A 2 -12.44 -14.71 -2.18
CA ASP A 2 -11.17 -14.23 -2.71
C ASP A 2 -10.36 -13.48 -1.63
N LEU A 3 -9.08 -13.24 -1.89
CA LEU A 3 -8.17 -12.55 -0.95
C LEU A 3 -7.38 -11.45 -1.66
N TYR A 4 -7.40 -10.25 -1.10
CA TYR A 4 -6.50 -9.16 -1.50
C TYR A 4 -5.38 -8.99 -0.47
N VAL A 5 -4.13 -8.92 -0.92
CA VAL A 5 -2.93 -8.79 -0.08
C VAL A 5 -2.17 -7.55 -0.48
N THR A 6 -2.04 -6.61 0.46
CA THR A 6 -1.23 -5.39 0.32
C THR A 6 0.24 -5.68 0.58
N ASN A 7 1.13 -5.14 -0.26
CA ASN A 7 2.57 -5.34 -0.17
C ASN A 7 3.33 -4.00 -0.27
N TRP A 8 4.64 -4.07 0.00
CA TRP A 8 5.58 -3.09 -0.56
C TRP A 8 6.00 -3.56 -1.95
N GLY A 9 5.51 -2.87 -2.98
CA GLY A 9 5.53 -3.35 -4.37
C GLY A 9 4.17 -3.91 -4.79
N PRO A 10 4.10 -4.75 -5.85
CA PRO A 10 2.82 -5.21 -6.37
C PRO A 10 1.97 -5.97 -5.34
N ASN A 11 0.73 -5.54 -5.16
CA ASN A 11 -0.31 -6.23 -4.42
C ASN A 11 -0.76 -7.50 -5.15
N ARG A 12 -1.44 -8.39 -4.43
CA ARG A 12 -1.95 -9.65 -4.96
C ARG A 12 -3.45 -9.73 -4.76
N LEU A 13 -4.16 -10.25 -5.77
CA LEU A 13 -5.56 -10.60 -5.71
C LEU A 13 -5.65 -12.08 -6.04
N TYR A 14 -5.90 -12.88 -5.02
CA TYR A 14 -6.02 -14.33 -5.12
C TYR A 14 -7.48 -14.70 -5.29
N ARG A 15 -7.84 -15.13 -6.51
CA ARG A 15 -9.13 -15.74 -6.80
C ARG A 15 -9.18 -17.15 -6.24
N ASN A 16 -10.20 -17.45 -5.45
CA ASN A 16 -10.41 -18.77 -4.88
C ASN A 16 -11.01 -19.71 -5.94
N ASN A 17 -10.32 -20.82 -6.22
CA ASN A 17 -10.74 -21.77 -7.25
C ASN A 17 -11.79 -22.79 -6.72
N GLY A 18 -12.08 -22.80 -5.42
CA GLY A 18 -13.06 -23.68 -4.79
C GLY A 18 -12.54 -25.07 -4.42
N ASP A 19 -11.28 -25.38 -4.70
CA ASP A 19 -10.63 -26.69 -4.49
C ASP A 19 -9.48 -26.63 -3.46
N GLY A 20 -9.41 -25.55 -2.69
CA GLY A 20 -8.32 -25.28 -1.76
C GLY A 20 -7.10 -24.60 -2.40
N THR A 21 -7.17 -24.25 -3.68
CA THR A 21 -6.13 -23.49 -4.38
C THR A 21 -6.59 -22.07 -4.72
N PHE A 22 -5.62 -21.22 -5.05
CA PHE A 22 -5.85 -19.84 -5.45
C PHE A 22 -5.06 -19.49 -6.72
N THR A 23 -5.63 -18.60 -7.52
CA THR A 23 -4.99 -18.04 -8.71
C THR A 23 -4.73 -16.56 -8.49
N ASP A 24 -3.50 -16.10 -8.68
CA ASP A 24 -3.20 -14.67 -8.66
C ASP A 24 -3.69 -14.02 -9.96
N VAL A 25 -4.65 -13.10 -9.82
CA VAL A 25 -5.28 -12.37 -10.92
C VAL A 25 -5.04 -10.85 -10.83
N ALA A 26 -4.18 -10.37 -9.92
CA ALA A 26 -4.04 -8.94 -9.64
C ALA A 26 -3.71 -8.09 -10.87
N THR A 27 -2.73 -8.54 -11.66
CA THR A 27 -2.29 -7.82 -12.87
C THR A 27 -3.38 -7.83 -13.94
N GLY A 28 -4.04 -8.97 -14.15
CA GLY A 28 -5.12 -9.09 -15.13
C GLY A 28 -6.35 -8.25 -14.75
N ALA A 29 -6.63 -8.12 -13.46
CA ALA A 29 -7.68 -7.28 -12.91
C ALA A 29 -7.26 -5.80 -12.77
N GLY A 30 -6.01 -5.43 -13.08
CA GLY A 30 -5.54 -4.04 -12.98
C GLY A 30 -5.35 -3.49 -11.57
N VAL A 31 -5.43 -4.35 -10.54
CA VAL A 31 -5.40 -3.95 -9.11
C VAL A 31 -4.07 -4.26 -8.42
N ALA A 32 -3.04 -4.67 -9.16
CA ALA A 32 -1.73 -4.98 -8.60
C ALA A 32 -1.04 -3.74 -8.00
N GLY A 33 -1.07 -2.60 -8.69
CA GLY A 33 -0.32 -1.42 -8.26
C GLY A 33 1.19 -1.66 -8.12
N SER A 34 1.91 -0.69 -7.56
CA SER A 34 3.37 -0.78 -7.34
C SER A 34 3.85 -0.03 -6.09
N ASP A 35 2.93 0.55 -5.32
CA ASP A 35 3.23 1.40 -4.17
C ASP A 35 3.51 0.56 -2.91
N TRP A 36 3.80 1.24 -1.79
CA TRP A 36 3.72 0.62 -0.48
C TRP A 36 2.30 0.71 0.05
N SER A 37 1.50 -0.34 -0.20
CA SER A 37 0.14 -0.43 0.33
C SER A 37 0.13 -0.96 1.77
N THR A 38 -0.68 -0.33 2.62
CA THR A 38 -0.76 -0.65 4.06
C THR A 38 -2.10 -1.20 4.52
N SER A 39 -3.16 -0.90 3.79
CA SER A 39 -4.51 -1.40 4.08
C SER A 39 -5.36 -1.35 2.82
N ALA A 40 -6.40 -2.17 2.79
CA ALA A 40 -7.39 -2.18 1.74
C ALA A 40 -8.78 -2.50 2.30
N THR A 41 -9.82 -2.05 1.61
CA THR A 41 -11.20 -2.38 1.93
C THR A 41 -12.03 -2.56 0.67
N TRP A 42 -13.02 -3.45 0.76
CA TRP A 42 -14.03 -3.68 -0.27
C TRP A 42 -15.32 -2.97 0.12
N THR A 43 -15.90 -2.22 -0.80
CA THR A 43 -17.15 -1.48 -0.55
C THR A 43 -17.91 -1.33 -1.86
N ASP A 44 -19.23 -1.29 -1.79
CA ASP A 44 -20.07 -0.87 -2.91
C ASP A 44 -20.25 0.66 -2.79
N ALA A 45 -19.41 1.43 -3.48
CA ALA A 45 -19.31 2.88 -3.24
C ALA A 45 -20.37 3.68 -4.01
N ASP A 46 -20.82 3.19 -5.16
CA ASP A 46 -21.83 3.83 -6.01
C ASP A 46 -23.19 3.11 -6.06
N LEU A 47 -23.34 2.03 -5.28
CA LEU A 47 -24.60 1.31 -5.03
C LEU A 47 -25.12 0.56 -6.25
N ASP A 48 -24.22 0.08 -7.12
CA ASP A 48 -24.57 -0.74 -8.27
C ASP A 48 -24.58 -2.25 -7.95
N GLY A 49 -24.09 -2.63 -6.76
CA GLY A 49 -24.05 -4.01 -6.26
C GLY A 49 -22.74 -4.73 -6.59
N ASP A 50 -21.81 -4.08 -7.29
CA ASP A 50 -20.47 -4.56 -7.55
C ASP A 50 -19.49 -3.98 -6.53
N LEU A 51 -18.58 -4.82 -6.00
CA LEU A 51 -17.65 -4.37 -4.96
C LEU A 51 -16.47 -3.63 -5.58
N ASP A 52 -16.28 -2.38 -5.17
CA ASP A 52 -15.10 -1.57 -5.42
C ASP A 52 -13.98 -1.86 -4.42
N LEU A 53 -12.76 -1.51 -4.83
CA LEU A 53 -11.57 -1.67 -4.00
C LEU A 53 -10.95 -0.30 -3.69
N TYR A 54 -10.81 0.01 -2.40
CA TYR A 54 -10.01 1.14 -1.94
C TYR A 54 -8.73 0.64 -1.25
N VAL A 55 -7.58 1.16 -1.67
CA VAL A 55 -6.25 0.78 -1.19
C VAL A 55 -5.53 2.02 -0.68
N THR A 56 -5.11 1.96 0.58
CA THR A 56 -4.29 3.01 1.19
C THR A 56 -2.80 2.74 0.98
N ASN A 57 -2.07 3.77 0.62
CA ASN A 57 -0.62 3.75 0.44
C ASN A 57 0.07 4.63 1.47
N TYR A 58 1.30 4.27 1.82
CA TYR A 58 2.03 4.95 2.90
C TYR A 58 2.91 6.09 2.37
N VAL A 59 4.03 5.72 1.74
CA VAL A 59 5.03 6.65 1.23
C VAL A 59 5.65 6.07 -0.03
N ASP A 60 6.16 6.94 -0.90
CA ASP A 60 7.06 6.52 -1.97
C ASP A 60 8.43 6.22 -1.36
N PHE A 61 8.73 4.94 -1.16
CA PHE A 61 9.95 4.46 -0.53
C PHE A 61 10.74 3.53 -1.45
N GLY A 62 12.02 3.86 -1.64
CA GLY A 62 13.00 3.04 -2.36
C GLY A 62 14.40 3.22 -1.76
N PHE A 63 15.19 2.16 -1.72
CA PHE A 63 16.57 2.18 -1.19
C PHE A 63 17.53 3.05 -2.03
N ASP A 64 17.15 3.38 -3.26
CA ASP A 64 17.82 4.32 -4.15
C ASP A 64 17.53 5.79 -3.81
N ARG A 65 16.39 6.07 -3.16
CA ARG A 65 15.94 7.43 -2.82
C ARG A 65 16.26 7.84 -1.38
N TYR A 66 16.39 6.88 -0.47
CA TYR A 66 16.61 7.15 0.95
C TYR A 66 17.91 6.54 1.46
N PRO A 67 18.61 7.23 2.37
CA PRO A 67 19.90 6.78 2.89
C PRO A 67 19.82 5.40 3.55
N ALA A 68 20.93 4.67 3.51
CA ALA A 68 20.99 3.33 4.05
C ALA A 68 20.72 3.32 5.56
N ARG A 69 20.35 2.15 6.09
CA ARG A 69 20.09 1.99 7.53
C ARG A 69 21.30 2.46 8.34
N GLY A 70 21.13 3.53 9.12
CA GLY A 70 22.19 4.12 9.95
C GLY A 70 22.78 5.43 9.40
N GLU A 71 22.46 5.76 8.15
CA GLU A 71 22.80 7.05 7.55
C GLU A 71 21.65 8.04 7.81
N LYS A 72 21.96 9.14 8.49
CA LYS A 72 21.04 10.28 8.57
C LYS A 72 21.23 11.12 7.30
N PRO A 73 20.15 11.55 6.61
CA PRO A 73 20.27 12.63 5.64
C PRO A 73 21.02 13.79 6.29
N ALA A 74 21.92 14.46 5.55
CA ALA A 74 22.77 15.52 6.09
C ALA A 74 21.99 16.65 6.81
N ASN A 75 20.69 16.76 6.55
CA ASN A 75 19.79 17.80 7.04
C ASN A 75 18.71 17.25 8.01
N ALA A 76 18.85 16.01 8.48
CA ALA A 76 17.87 15.39 9.37
C ALA A 76 18.08 15.86 10.81
N GLU A 77 17.39 16.95 11.18
CA GLU A 77 17.26 17.35 12.58
C GLU A 77 16.64 16.22 13.41
N PRO A 78 17.16 15.92 14.61
CA PRO A 78 16.61 14.87 15.46
C PRO A 78 15.20 15.26 15.90
N CYS A 79 14.25 14.32 15.77
CA CYS A 79 12.94 14.53 16.35
C CYS A 79 12.98 14.26 17.84
N VAL A 80 12.84 15.32 18.63
CA VAL A 80 12.85 15.25 20.09
C VAL A 80 11.42 15.32 20.61
N TRP A 81 11.01 14.30 21.36
CA TRP A 81 9.76 14.30 22.11
C TRP A 81 10.05 14.16 23.59
N ARG A 82 9.69 15.18 24.38
CA ARG A 82 9.95 15.25 25.83
C ARG A 82 11.42 15.02 26.19
N GLY A 83 12.35 15.53 25.39
CA GLY A 83 13.79 15.38 25.61
C GLY A 83 14.39 14.05 25.16
N LEU A 84 13.58 13.14 24.61
CA LEU A 84 14.06 11.87 24.02
C LEU A 84 14.12 12.01 22.49
N GLU A 85 15.24 11.60 21.90
CA GLU A 85 15.32 11.42 20.45
C GLU A 85 14.46 10.21 20.05
N ILE A 86 13.52 10.45 19.13
CA ILE A 86 12.59 9.46 18.62
C ILE A 86 12.63 9.43 17.09
N PHE A 87 12.08 8.36 16.51
CA PHE A 87 11.86 8.32 15.07
C PHE A 87 10.92 9.46 14.64
N CYS A 88 11.34 10.24 13.64
CA CYS A 88 10.59 11.40 13.14
C CYS A 88 9.25 11.06 12.47
N GLY A 89 8.94 9.78 12.29
CA GLY A 89 7.89 9.38 11.37
C GLY A 89 8.29 9.64 9.92
N PRO A 90 7.36 9.46 8.98
CA PRO A 90 7.60 9.64 7.54
C PRO A 90 7.64 11.11 7.11
N ARG A 91 7.87 12.08 8.02
CA ARG A 91 7.67 13.52 7.75
C ARG A 91 8.47 14.07 6.57
N ASN A 92 9.60 13.44 6.24
CA ASN A 92 10.49 13.83 5.14
C ASN A 92 10.47 12.81 3.99
N LEU A 93 9.53 11.87 4.00
CA LEU A 93 9.32 10.93 2.91
C LEU A 93 8.20 11.47 2.02
N GLU A 94 8.35 11.34 0.71
CA GLU A 94 7.29 11.68 -0.21
C GLU A 94 6.07 10.77 0.03
N PRO A 95 4.85 11.31 0.15
CA PRO A 95 3.65 10.49 0.33
C PRO A 95 3.32 9.74 -0.98
N SER A 96 2.78 8.53 -0.86
CA SER A 96 2.18 7.82 -2.01
C SER A 96 0.67 7.98 -1.94
N ALA A 97 0.05 8.27 -3.09
CA ALA A 97 -1.39 8.50 -3.16
C ALA A 97 -2.17 7.19 -3.01
N ASP A 98 -3.26 7.22 -2.27
CA ASP A 98 -4.22 6.11 -2.21
C ASP A 98 -4.85 5.84 -3.58
N ARG A 99 -5.34 4.62 -3.78
CA ARG A 99 -5.97 4.19 -5.03
C ARG A 99 -7.39 3.70 -4.79
N PHE A 100 -8.31 4.20 -5.60
CA PHE A 100 -9.67 3.70 -5.70
C PHE A 100 -9.84 3.01 -7.06
N TYR A 101 -10.29 1.76 -7.04
CA TYR A 101 -10.59 0.97 -8.22
C TYR A 101 -12.09 0.73 -8.25
N ARG A 102 -12.75 1.33 -9.24
CA ARG A 102 -14.17 1.08 -9.50
C ARG A 102 -14.34 -0.22 -10.28
N ASN A 103 -15.33 -1.02 -9.91
CA ASN A 103 -15.72 -2.22 -10.65
C ASN A 103 -17.05 -1.99 -11.38
N ASP A 104 -17.02 -1.81 -12.70
CA ASP A 104 -18.22 -1.50 -13.50
C ASP A 104 -18.92 -2.76 -14.09
N GLY A 105 -18.64 -3.96 -13.58
CA GLY A 105 -19.26 -5.25 -14.00
C GLY A 105 -18.43 -6.12 -14.94
#